data_AF-A0A2W6D2B7-F1
#
_entry.id   AF-A0A2W6D2B7-F1
#
_cell.length_a   1.000
_cell.length_b   1.000
_cell.length_c   1.000
_cell.angle_alpha   90.00
_cell.angle_beta   90.00
_cell.angle_gamma   90.00
#
_symmetry.space_group_name_H-M   'P 1'
#
loop_
_entity.id
_entity.type
_entity.pdbx_description
1 polymer ?
#
loop_
_entity_poly.entity_id
_entity_poly.type
_entity_poly.pdbx_seq_one_letter_code
_entity_poly.pdbx_strand_id
1 'polypeptide(L)'
;MKILTKVLTVATVAFAIGAPAVVLAAPAHAAARDGVCNTGEFCYYFNSGEAGSISDFTTSIGDYGTTQPSCYEFKGAGAGKGLCVKNNAASVWNRTSKTVRVYFNSGYAGHSQDFAAGVRGNLDATLKNNNASHQLLSSGGASCSTSGTGDPKSCAQAVAWAKAHVHTGYQSGYYNLCDHLVALAYGFSASGSTTAYVHWTQIPSSFKHAGSSSVPAGGLAFFSGGSGHVMISIGGGKFISNDIHGNGSYTETTISEITSTWGKPYLGWAQPWFKVNH
;
A
#
# COMPACT_ATOMS: atom_id res chain seq x y z
N MET A 1 -68.24 -43.30 -18.79
CA MET A 1 -68.24 -44.05 -20.06
C MET A 1 -67.87 -43.09 -21.18
N LYS A 2 -66.66 -43.24 -21.77
CA LYS A 2 -66.21 -42.70 -23.08
C LYS A 2 -66.27 -41.16 -23.27
N ILE A 3 -65.49 -40.46 -24.08
CA ILE A 3 -64.26 -40.59 -24.88
C ILE A 3 -63.99 -39.14 -25.36
N LEU A 4 -62.72 -38.72 -25.42
CA LEU A 4 -62.05 -37.69 -26.25
C LEU A 4 -62.85 -36.45 -26.76
N THR A 5 -62.25 -35.25 -26.83
CA THR A 5 -61.45 -34.83 -28.00
C THR A 5 -60.61 -33.57 -27.71
N LYS A 6 -59.37 -33.60 -28.19
CA LYS A 6 -58.35 -32.54 -28.19
C LYS A 6 -58.80 -31.27 -28.91
N VAL A 7 -58.38 -30.11 -28.41
CA VAL A 7 -58.06 -28.95 -29.27
C VAL A 7 -56.72 -28.37 -28.78
N LEU A 8 -55.74 -28.37 -29.68
CA LEU A 8 -54.46 -27.67 -29.55
C LEU A 8 -54.69 -26.17 -29.82
N THR A 9 -54.15 -25.30 -28.97
CA THR A 9 -53.85 -23.92 -29.37
C THR A 9 -52.45 -23.57 -28.89
N VAL A 10 -51.61 -23.19 -29.86
CA VAL A 10 -50.19 -22.89 -29.76
C VAL A 10 -49.98 -21.58 -28.99
N ALA A 11 -49.21 -21.62 -27.90
CA ALA A 11 -48.72 -20.42 -27.23
C ALA A 11 -47.29 -20.13 -27.71
N THR A 12 -47.11 -19.03 -28.43
CA THR A 12 -45.81 -18.49 -28.84
C THR A 12 -45.00 -18.06 -27.62
N VAL A 13 -43.87 -18.73 -27.39
CA VAL A 13 -42.86 -18.37 -26.38
C VAL A 13 -42.00 -17.23 -26.94
N ALA A 14 -42.11 -16.04 -26.35
CA ALA A 14 -41.15 -14.96 -26.58
C ALA A 14 -39.94 -15.15 -25.64
N PHE A 15 -38.81 -15.60 -26.20
CA PHE A 15 -37.53 -15.63 -25.50
C PHE A 15 -36.96 -14.20 -25.46
N ALA A 16 -37.10 -13.54 -24.30
CA ALA A 16 -36.30 -12.36 -24.00
C ALA A 16 -34.89 -12.82 -23.61
N ILE A 17 -33.91 -12.53 -24.48
CA ILE A 17 -32.49 -12.81 -24.24
C ILE A 17 -32.02 -11.85 -23.14
N GLY A 18 -31.94 -12.34 -21.90
CA GLY A 18 -31.32 -11.61 -20.80
C GLY A 18 -29.82 -11.49 -21.02
N ALA A 19 -29.33 -10.27 -21.22
CA ALA A 19 -27.90 -9.99 -21.22
C ALA A 19 -27.31 -10.28 -19.82
N PRO A 20 -26.15 -10.94 -19.70
CA PRO A 20 -25.50 -11.12 -18.42
C PRO A 20 -24.99 -9.75 -17.95
N ALA A 21 -25.61 -9.19 -16.92
CA ALA A 21 -25.06 -8.07 -16.19
C ALA A 21 -23.78 -8.54 -15.49
N VAL A 22 -22.62 -8.18 -16.05
CA VAL A 22 -21.35 -8.36 -15.37
C VAL A 22 -21.33 -7.37 -14.19
N VAL A 23 -21.65 -7.88 -13.00
CA VAL A 23 -21.46 -7.13 -11.76
C VAL A 23 -19.95 -7.00 -11.57
N LEU A 24 -19.40 -5.86 -11.97
CA LEU A 24 -18.06 -5.47 -11.54
C LEU A 24 -18.14 -5.26 -10.03
N ALA A 25 -17.62 -6.22 -9.26
CA ALA A 25 -17.40 -6.03 -7.84
C ALA A 25 -16.43 -4.85 -7.70
N ALA A 26 -16.92 -3.71 -7.21
CA ALA A 26 -16.06 -2.65 -6.72
C ALA A 26 -15.09 -3.26 -5.68
N PRO A 27 -13.87 -2.73 -5.53
CA PRO A 27 -13.00 -3.17 -4.45
C PRO A 27 -13.79 -3.05 -3.15
N ALA A 28 -13.85 -4.14 -2.38
CA ALA A 28 -14.45 -4.13 -1.06
C ALA A 28 -13.60 -3.19 -0.19
N HIS A 29 -14.01 -1.94 -0.10
CA HIS A 29 -13.54 -1.07 0.96
C HIS A 29 -14.02 -1.71 2.26
N ALA A 30 -13.08 -2.02 3.16
CA ALA A 30 -13.42 -2.39 4.52
C ALA A 30 -14.40 -1.33 5.06
N ALA A 31 -15.57 -1.77 5.51
CA ALA A 31 -16.61 -0.84 5.96
C ALA A 31 -16.17 -0.27 7.30
N ALA A 32 -15.44 0.85 7.24
CA ALA A 32 -14.93 1.49 8.44
C ALA A 32 -16.10 1.77 9.40
N ARG A 33 -15.92 1.39 10.65
CA ARG A 33 -16.84 1.51 11.78
C ARG A 33 -18.04 0.54 11.74
N ASP A 34 -17.87 -0.67 11.22
CA ASP A 34 -18.93 -1.70 11.15
C ASP A 34 -19.00 -2.63 12.38
N GLY A 35 -18.01 -2.55 13.28
CA GLY A 35 -17.96 -3.40 14.48
C GLY A 35 -17.43 -4.81 14.24
N VAL A 36 -16.82 -5.05 13.08
CA VAL A 36 -16.08 -6.27 12.71
C VAL A 36 -14.64 -5.86 12.43
N CYS A 37 -13.67 -6.72 12.76
CA CYS A 37 -12.27 -6.45 12.45
C CYS A 37 -11.88 -7.06 11.10
N ASN A 38 -12.09 -6.32 10.02
CA ASN A 38 -11.83 -6.73 8.64
C ASN A 38 -10.34 -6.61 8.25
N THR A 39 -9.97 -7.19 7.10
CA THR A 39 -8.65 -6.97 6.53
C THR A 39 -8.48 -5.49 6.17
N GLY A 40 -7.36 -4.89 6.56
CA GLY A 40 -7.06 -3.47 6.31
C GLY A 40 -7.38 -2.54 7.48
N GLU A 41 -7.94 -3.05 8.58
CA GLU A 41 -8.36 -2.25 9.73
C GLU A 41 -7.44 -2.40 10.95
N PHE A 42 -7.41 -1.36 11.78
CA PHE A 42 -6.90 -1.42 13.15
C PHE A 42 -8.09 -1.43 14.12
N CYS A 43 -8.12 -2.42 15.01
CA CYS A 43 -9.30 -2.70 15.82
C CYS A 43 -8.96 -2.64 17.30
N TYR A 44 -9.77 -1.91 18.06
CA TYR A 44 -9.77 -1.90 19.52
C TYR A 44 -10.82 -2.84 20.06
N TYR A 45 -10.50 -3.46 21.20
CA TYR A 45 -11.37 -4.32 21.97
C TYR A 45 -11.51 -3.80 23.40
N PHE A 46 -12.73 -3.83 23.92
CA PHE A 46 -13.05 -3.33 25.26
C PHE A 46 -12.33 -4.14 26.37
N ASN A 47 -12.15 -5.44 26.18
CA ASN A 47 -11.46 -6.31 27.13
C ASN A 47 -10.12 -6.82 26.60
N SER A 48 -9.29 -7.34 27.49
CA SER A 48 -8.03 -8.00 27.14
C SER A 48 -8.27 -9.31 26.38
N GLY A 49 -7.30 -9.75 25.56
CA GLY A 49 -7.38 -10.96 24.74
C GLY A 49 -8.39 -10.84 23.60
N GLU A 50 -8.49 -9.64 22.99
CA GLU A 50 -9.40 -9.31 21.89
C GLU A 50 -10.87 -9.69 22.17
N ALA A 51 -11.31 -9.44 23.40
CA ALA A 51 -12.65 -9.78 23.87
C ALA A 51 -13.54 -8.53 24.06
N GLY A 52 -14.85 -8.74 24.15
CA GLY A 52 -15.83 -7.67 24.30
C GLY A 52 -16.15 -6.97 22.97
N SER A 53 -16.75 -5.79 23.07
CA SER A 53 -17.16 -4.99 21.90
C SER A 53 -15.95 -4.42 21.16
N ILE A 54 -16.13 -4.21 19.85
CA ILE A 54 -15.06 -3.85 18.90
C ILE A 54 -15.29 -2.45 18.34
N SER A 55 -14.19 -1.72 18.14
CA SER A 55 -14.15 -0.50 17.35
C SER A 55 -13.03 -0.59 16.32
N ASP A 56 -13.37 -0.55 15.04
CA ASP A 56 -12.46 -0.69 13.90
C ASP A 56 -12.21 0.65 13.19
N PHE A 57 -11.02 0.79 12.59
CA PHE A 57 -10.51 2.03 11.99
C PHE A 57 -9.63 1.74 10.77
N THR A 58 -9.75 2.55 9.71
CA THR A 58 -8.91 2.45 8.50
C THR A 58 -7.90 3.58 8.36
N THR A 59 -7.95 4.59 9.23
CA THR A 59 -7.14 5.81 9.19
C THR A 59 -6.58 6.15 10.56
N SER A 60 -5.56 7.01 10.62
CA SER A 60 -5.05 7.55 11.89
C SER A 60 -6.07 8.50 12.53
N ILE A 61 -6.28 8.36 13.85
CA ILE A 61 -7.23 9.17 14.61
C ILE A 61 -6.49 9.92 15.72
N GLY A 62 -6.46 11.25 15.60
CA GLY A 62 -5.76 12.13 16.54
C GLY A 62 -6.50 12.38 17.85
N ASP A 63 -7.82 12.19 17.89
CA ASP A 63 -8.60 12.22 19.13
C ASP A 63 -9.85 11.35 18.97
N TYR A 64 -10.05 10.43 19.93
CA TYR A 64 -11.26 9.61 19.96
C TYR A 64 -12.52 10.34 20.44
N GLY A 65 -12.39 11.56 20.99
CA GLY A 65 -13.48 12.24 21.68
C GLY A 65 -13.82 11.58 23.02
N THR A 66 -14.50 12.32 23.89
CA THR A 66 -14.79 11.88 25.27
C THR A 66 -16.25 11.55 25.52
N THR A 67 -17.18 12.05 24.71
CA THR A 67 -18.62 11.90 24.91
C THR A 67 -19.37 11.65 23.61
N GLN A 68 -20.46 10.88 23.69
CA GLN A 68 -21.43 10.76 22.60
C GLN A 68 -22.15 12.11 22.39
N PRO A 69 -22.56 12.44 21.14
CA PRO A 69 -22.47 11.62 19.93
C PRO A 69 -21.14 11.75 19.16
N SER A 70 -20.20 12.56 19.65
CA SER A 70 -18.99 12.92 18.88
C SER A 70 -17.81 11.98 19.08
N CYS A 71 -17.82 11.15 20.13
CA CYS A 71 -16.75 10.19 20.36
C CYS A 71 -16.87 8.96 19.44
N TYR A 72 -15.72 8.34 19.16
CA TYR A 72 -15.67 7.01 18.57
C TYR A 72 -16.06 5.99 19.63
N GLU A 73 -17.12 5.24 19.38
CA GLU A 73 -17.62 4.19 20.29
C GLU A 73 -17.25 2.77 19.86
N PHE A 74 -17.31 1.82 20.80
CA PHE A 74 -17.34 0.40 20.45
C PHE A 74 -18.69 0.04 19.81
N LYS A 75 -18.65 -0.43 18.56
CA LYS A 75 -19.82 -0.72 17.71
C LYS A 75 -20.26 -2.18 17.80
N GLY A 76 -19.30 -3.09 17.97
CA GLY A 76 -19.54 -4.54 17.98
C GLY A 76 -20.49 -5.01 19.09
N ALA A 77 -20.96 -6.24 19.00
CA ALA A 77 -21.72 -6.85 20.09
C ALA A 77 -20.82 -7.14 21.30
N GLY A 78 -21.41 -7.18 22.50
CA GLY A 78 -20.72 -7.58 23.73
C GLY A 78 -20.44 -6.42 24.70
N ALA A 79 -19.69 -6.74 25.76
CA ALA A 79 -19.35 -5.79 26.82
C ALA A 79 -18.64 -4.55 26.27
N GLY A 80 -19.08 -3.37 26.70
CA GLY A 80 -18.52 -2.08 26.27
C GLY A 80 -19.20 -1.44 25.05
N LYS A 81 -20.19 -2.09 24.43
CA LYS A 81 -20.93 -1.53 23.28
C LYS A 81 -21.52 -0.15 23.63
N GLY A 82 -21.31 0.83 22.74
CA GLY A 82 -21.79 2.21 22.89
C GLY A 82 -20.92 3.10 23.79
N LEU A 83 -19.93 2.55 24.49
CA LEU A 83 -18.96 3.35 25.24
C LEU A 83 -17.92 3.96 24.30
N CYS A 84 -17.45 5.16 24.63
CA CYS A 84 -16.35 5.81 23.92
C CYS A 84 -15.06 4.97 24.05
N VAL A 85 -14.30 4.85 22.96
CA VAL A 85 -13.02 4.13 22.89
C VAL A 85 -11.95 4.76 23.77
N LYS A 86 -12.00 6.09 23.93
CA LYS A 86 -11.08 6.83 24.79
C LYS A 86 -11.12 6.28 26.20
N ASN A 87 -9.95 5.94 26.73
CA ASN A 87 -9.75 5.42 28.09
C ASN A 87 -10.53 4.14 28.41
N ASN A 88 -10.97 3.37 27.41
CA ASN A 88 -11.78 2.16 27.62
C ASN A 88 -11.29 0.95 26.82
N ALA A 89 -10.22 1.07 26.03
CA ALA A 89 -9.68 -0.08 25.30
C ALA A 89 -8.66 -0.84 26.14
N ALA A 90 -8.65 -2.17 25.97
CA ALA A 90 -7.76 -3.06 26.69
C ALA A 90 -6.88 -3.95 25.80
N SER A 91 -7.28 -4.20 24.55
CA SER A 91 -6.47 -4.92 23.57
C SER A 91 -6.77 -4.48 22.15
N VAL A 92 -5.93 -4.91 21.21
CA VAL A 92 -6.01 -4.53 19.81
C VAL A 92 -5.74 -5.69 18.87
N TRP A 93 -6.21 -5.57 17.64
CA TRP A 93 -5.76 -6.37 16.51
C TRP A 93 -5.43 -5.45 15.33
N ASN A 94 -4.18 -5.49 14.87
CA ASN A 94 -3.76 -4.77 13.70
C ASN A 94 -3.87 -5.65 12.45
N ARG A 95 -4.93 -5.46 11.66
CA ARG A 95 -5.12 -6.08 10.35
C ARG A 95 -4.74 -5.16 9.18
N THR A 96 -4.12 -4.02 9.46
CA THR A 96 -3.53 -3.14 8.45
C THR A 96 -2.21 -3.73 7.92
N SER A 97 -1.69 -3.15 6.83
CA SER A 97 -0.34 -3.45 6.32
C SER A 97 0.78 -2.62 6.98
N LYS A 98 0.46 -1.84 8.01
CA LYS A 98 1.37 -0.88 8.66
C LYS A 98 1.55 -1.20 10.14
N THR A 99 2.63 -0.71 10.76
CA THR A 99 2.69 -0.62 12.22
C THR A 99 1.71 0.45 12.68
N VAL A 100 0.92 0.16 13.71
CA VAL A 100 0.05 1.13 14.36
C VAL A 100 0.60 1.44 15.74
N ARG A 101 0.79 2.73 16.02
CA ARG A 101 1.18 3.23 17.33
C ARG A 101 -0.03 3.74 18.08
N VAL A 102 -0.27 3.21 19.27
CA VAL A 102 -1.31 3.67 20.19
C VAL A 102 -0.69 4.61 21.21
N TYR A 103 -1.37 5.73 21.50
CA TYR A 103 -0.89 6.78 22.39
C TYR A 103 -1.82 7.00 23.59
N PHE A 104 -1.20 7.38 24.71
CA PHE A 104 -1.89 7.74 25.94
C PHE A 104 -2.69 9.04 25.80
N ASN A 105 -2.17 10.05 25.11
CA ASN A 105 -2.84 11.34 24.93
C ASN A 105 -3.42 11.52 23.52
N SER A 106 -4.39 12.43 23.40
CA SER A 106 -4.81 12.99 22.12
C SER A 106 -3.62 13.67 21.42
N GLY A 107 -3.70 13.83 20.10
CA GLY A 107 -2.68 14.50 19.30
C GLY A 107 -1.40 13.68 19.11
N TYR A 108 -1.46 12.34 19.23
CA TYR A 108 -0.32 11.43 19.07
C TYR A 108 0.81 11.69 20.08
N ALA A 109 0.45 11.91 21.36
CA ALA A 109 1.38 12.33 22.40
C ALA A 109 1.41 11.40 23.62
N GLY A 110 2.44 11.54 24.45
CA GLY A 110 2.63 10.77 25.68
C GLY A 110 3.19 9.38 25.44
N HIS A 111 3.06 8.52 26.46
CA HIS A 111 3.47 7.12 26.38
C HIS A 111 2.76 6.41 25.21
N SER A 112 3.47 5.49 24.56
CA SER A 112 2.98 4.84 23.35
C SER A 112 3.46 3.39 23.22
N GLN A 113 2.70 2.59 22.49
CA GLN A 113 2.98 1.19 22.21
C GLN A 113 2.70 0.88 20.74
N ASP A 114 3.62 0.15 20.12
CA ASP A 114 3.55 -0.23 18.72
C ASP A 114 3.01 -1.65 18.53
N PHE A 115 2.18 -1.80 17.51
CA PHE A 115 1.63 -3.07 17.06
C PHE A 115 1.96 -3.25 15.58
N ALA A 116 2.86 -4.18 15.26
CA ALA A 116 3.21 -4.49 13.88
C ALA A 116 2.02 -5.04 13.09
N ALA A 117 2.11 -5.06 11.76
CA ALA A 117 1.07 -5.61 10.90
C ALA A 117 0.77 -7.09 11.27
N GLY A 118 -0.51 -7.43 11.36
CA GLY A 118 -1.00 -8.76 11.73
C GLY A 118 -1.05 -9.05 13.23
N VAL A 119 -0.43 -8.22 14.08
CA VAL A 119 -0.27 -8.50 15.51
C VAL A 119 -1.58 -8.29 16.27
N ARG A 120 -1.85 -9.22 17.19
CA ARG A 120 -2.82 -9.11 18.27
C ARG A 120 -2.09 -8.88 19.59
N GLY A 121 -2.69 -8.15 20.51
CA GLY A 121 -2.10 -7.99 21.83
C GLY A 121 -2.86 -7.08 22.76
N ASN A 122 -2.59 -7.29 24.04
CA ASN A 122 -3.04 -6.39 25.10
C ASN A 122 -2.28 -5.07 25.05
N LEU A 123 -3.00 -3.99 25.36
CA LEU A 123 -2.34 -2.75 25.71
C LEU A 123 -1.55 -2.95 27.01
N ASP A 124 -0.38 -2.34 27.09
CA ASP A 124 0.43 -2.37 28.30
C ASP A 124 -0.30 -1.72 29.49
N ALA A 125 0.26 -1.88 30.70
CA ALA A 125 -0.37 -1.40 31.93
C ALA A 125 -0.63 0.12 31.95
N THR A 126 0.15 0.89 31.19
CA THR A 126 0.01 2.35 31.12
C THR A 126 -1.07 2.75 30.12
N LEU A 127 -1.21 2.03 29.00
CA LEU A 127 -2.19 2.35 27.95
C LEU A 127 -3.55 1.71 28.14
N LYS A 128 -3.64 0.55 28.80
CA LYS A 128 -4.92 -0.11 29.05
C LYS A 128 -5.84 0.84 29.81
N ASN A 129 -7.02 1.08 29.26
CA ASN A 129 -8.01 2.03 29.76
C ASN A 129 -7.51 3.48 29.86
N ASN A 130 -6.48 3.85 29.10
CA ASN A 130 -5.95 5.21 29.04
C ASN A 130 -5.53 5.63 27.62
N ASN A 131 -6.01 4.94 26.58
CA ASN A 131 -5.71 5.24 25.18
C ASN A 131 -6.55 6.45 24.69
N ALA A 132 -5.94 7.35 23.92
CA ALA A 132 -6.64 8.55 23.41
C ALA A 132 -6.41 8.86 21.92
N SER A 133 -5.37 8.32 21.30
CA SER A 133 -5.16 8.44 19.84
C SER A 133 -4.36 7.26 19.28
N HIS A 134 -4.39 7.09 17.96
CA HIS A 134 -3.52 6.14 17.27
C HIS A 134 -3.09 6.64 15.91
N GLN A 135 -1.87 6.29 15.53
CA GLN A 135 -1.32 6.60 14.23
C GLN A 135 -1.00 5.30 13.50
N LEU A 136 -1.61 5.11 12.33
CA LEU A 136 -1.05 4.22 11.34
C LEU A 136 0.26 4.88 10.93
N LEU A 137 1.36 4.38 11.49
CA LEU A 137 2.66 4.86 11.09
C LEU A 137 2.71 4.59 9.60
N SER A 138 2.91 5.63 8.79
CA SER A 138 3.63 5.45 7.53
C SER A 138 4.76 4.55 7.95
N SER A 139 4.76 3.32 7.43
CA SER A 139 5.64 2.25 7.89
C SER A 139 6.99 2.87 8.23
N GLY A 140 7.72 2.34 9.19
CA GLY A 140 9.17 2.33 9.03
C GLY A 140 9.49 1.57 7.73
N GLY A 141 9.01 2.06 6.59
CA GLY A 141 9.31 1.63 5.25
C GLY A 141 10.76 2.00 5.16
N ALA A 142 11.58 0.98 4.91
CA ALA A 142 13.02 1.15 4.90
C ALA A 142 13.33 2.44 4.18
N SER A 143 14.00 3.36 4.87
CA SER A 143 14.41 4.62 4.27
C SER A 143 15.41 4.31 3.17
N CYS A 144 15.38 5.10 2.11
CA CYS A 144 16.47 5.01 1.15
C CYS A 144 17.78 5.41 1.82
N SER A 145 18.83 4.64 1.58
CA SER A 145 20.17 4.84 2.12
C SER A 145 21.19 4.47 1.05
N THR A 146 22.22 5.31 0.91
CA THR A 146 23.40 5.04 0.07
C THR A 146 24.56 4.44 0.89
N SER A 147 24.30 4.03 2.12
CA SER A 147 25.30 3.42 2.99
C SER A 147 25.68 2.04 2.43
N GLY A 148 26.97 1.86 2.16
CA GLY A 148 27.51 0.60 1.63
C GLY A 148 27.31 0.38 0.14
N THR A 149 26.68 1.31 -0.57
CA THR A 149 26.45 1.21 -2.04
C THR A 149 27.44 2.03 -2.85
N GLY A 150 28.02 3.09 -2.26
CA GLY A 150 29.08 3.89 -2.89
C GLY A 150 28.58 4.95 -3.87
N ASP A 151 27.32 5.38 -3.75
CA ASP A 151 26.71 6.35 -4.66
C ASP A 151 27.27 7.79 -4.48
N PRO A 152 27.54 8.52 -5.58
CA PRO A 152 27.94 9.93 -5.54
C PRO A 152 26.87 10.88 -4.99
N LYS A 153 25.58 10.55 -5.17
CA LYS A 153 24.46 11.37 -4.72
C LYS A 153 23.63 10.62 -3.69
N SER A 154 23.15 11.34 -2.67
CA SER A 154 22.16 10.83 -1.73
C SER A 154 20.81 10.56 -2.40
N CYS A 155 19.97 9.75 -1.76
CA CYS A 155 18.60 9.50 -2.19
C CYS A 155 17.79 10.78 -2.43
N ALA A 156 17.93 11.79 -1.56
CA ALA A 156 17.24 13.07 -1.71
C ALA A 156 17.71 13.85 -2.95
N GLN A 157 19.02 13.84 -3.23
CA GLN A 157 19.60 14.46 -4.42
C GLN A 157 19.15 13.74 -5.70
N ALA A 158 19.08 12.41 -5.68
CA ALA A 158 18.58 11.62 -6.81
C ALA A 158 17.10 11.90 -7.10
N VAL A 159 16.26 12.01 -6.06
CA VAL A 159 14.85 12.40 -6.19
C VAL A 159 14.72 13.82 -6.77
N ALA A 160 15.51 14.77 -6.28
CA ALA A 160 15.52 16.14 -6.81
C ALA A 160 15.93 16.16 -8.29
N TRP A 161 16.96 15.38 -8.65
CA TRP A 161 17.39 15.25 -10.04
C TRP A 161 16.28 14.67 -10.93
N ALA A 162 15.64 13.58 -10.50
CA ALA A 162 14.58 12.92 -11.26
C ALA A 162 13.40 13.86 -11.53
N LYS A 163 12.97 14.61 -10.51
CA LYS A 163 11.90 15.62 -10.65
C LYS A 163 12.28 16.75 -11.62
N ALA A 164 13.53 17.20 -11.58
CA ALA A 164 14.02 18.26 -12.46
C ALA A 164 14.19 17.83 -13.93
N HIS A 165 14.20 16.53 -14.21
CA HIS A 165 14.39 15.98 -15.55
C HIS A 165 13.10 15.46 -16.19
N VAL A 166 11.95 15.68 -15.54
CA VAL A 166 10.64 15.29 -16.07
C VAL A 166 10.45 15.89 -17.47
N HIS A 167 10.06 15.03 -18.41
CA HIS A 167 9.93 15.38 -19.82
C HIS A 167 8.77 14.59 -20.44
N THR A 168 7.88 15.26 -21.16
CA THR A 168 6.70 14.61 -21.75
C THR A 168 6.87 14.27 -23.23
N GLY A 169 7.87 14.83 -23.90
CA GLY A 169 8.16 14.60 -25.31
C GLY A 169 9.10 13.42 -25.55
N TYR A 170 9.45 13.22 -26.82
CA TYR A 170 10.51 12.28 -27.18
C TYR A 170 11.87 12.88 -26.86
N GLN A 171 12.62 12.18 -26.01
CA GLN A 171 14.03 12.44 -25.77
C GLN A 171 14.84 11.17 -26.04
N SER A 172 15.74 11.23 -27.03
CA SER A 172 16.55 10.07 -27.44
C SER A 172 17.41 9.51 -26.31
N GLY A 173 17.93 10.38 -25.44
CA GLY A 173 18.69 9.97 -24.26
C GLY A 173 17.86 9.30 -23.16
N TYR A 174 16.53 9.25 -23.31
CA TYR A 174 15.61 8.63 -22.35
C TYR A 174 14.94 7.37 -22.92
N TYR A 175 14.81 7.25 -24.23
CA TYR A 175 14.14 6.13 -24.87
C TYR A 175 14.87 4.80 -24.65
N ASN A 176 14.20 3.80 -24.05
CA ASN A 176 14.76 2.50 -23.69
C ASN A 176 15.99 2.55 -22.76
N LEU A 177 16.11 3.61 -21.96
CA LEU A 177 17.28 3.88 -21.11
C LEU A 177 16.93 3.94 -19.61
N CYS A 178 15.90 3.21 -19.18
CA CYS A 178 15.42 3.17 -17.78
C CYS A 178 16.56 3.01 -16.75
N ASP A 179 17.45 2.05 -16.98
CA ASP A 179 18.55 1.72 -16.06
C ASP A 179 19.67 2.78 -16.06
N HIS A 180 19.90 3.41 -17.21
CA HIS A 180 20.83 4.52 -17.35
C HIS A 180 20.29 5.77 -16.63
N LEU A 181 18.99 6.06 -16.73
CA LEU A 181 18.38 7.24 -16.12
C LEU A 181 18.43 7.20 -14.59
N VAL A 182 18.16 6.04 -13.98
CA VAL A 182 18.30 5.90 -12.52
C VAL A 182 19.76 6.01 -12.08
N ALA A 183 20.73 5.58 -12.91
CA ALA A 183 22.15 5.77 -12.63
C ALA A 183 22.57 7.26 -12.71
N LEU A 184 22.10 8.00 -13.72
CA LEU A 184 22.29 9.45 -13.83
C LEU A 184 21.71 10.21 -12.62
N ALA A 185 20.54 9.78 -12.15
CA ALA A 185 19.92 10.33 -10.96
C ALA A 185 20.85 10.22 -9.74
N TYR A 186 21.57 9.10 -9.60
CA TYR A 186 22.56 8.85 -8.55
C TYR A 186 23.97 9.36 -8.83
N GLY A 187 24.20 9.96 -10.02
CA GLY A 187 25.44 10.65 -10.37
C GLY A 187 26.47 9.78 -11.09
N PHE A 188 26.08 8.60 -11.55
CA PHE A 188 26.91 7.76 -12.42
C PHE A 188 26.61 8.04 -13.89
N SER A 189 27.58 7.77 -14.77
CA SER A 189 27.39 7.82 -16.23
C SER A 189 26.67 6.58 -16.78
N ALA A 190 26.64 5.47 -16.04
CA ALA A 190 25.92 4.25 -16.38
C ALA A 190 25.69 3.41 -15.12
N SER A 191 24.72 2.49 -15.15
CA SER A 191 24.48 1.55 -14.06
C SER A 191 25.51 0.43 -13.98
N GLY A 192 26.21 0.15 -15.09
CA GLY A 192 27.08 -1.02 -15.26
C GLY A 192 26.34 -2.32 -15.59
N SER A 193 25.01 -2.30 -15.67
CA SER A 193 24.20 -3.46 -16.02
C SER A 193 23.71 -3.39 -17.47
N THR A 194 23.56 -4.55 -18.13
CA THR A 194 23.09 -4.61 -19.52
C THR A 194 21.60 -4.34 -19.66
N THR A 195 20.81 -4.67 -18.63
CA THR A 195 19.36 -4.48 -18.58
C THR A 195 18.91 -4.25 -17.14
N ALA A 196 17.72 -3.68 -16.92
CA ALA A 196 17.16 -3.50 -15.59
C ALA A 196 16.91 -4.85 -14.87
N TYR A 197 16.57 -5.91 -15.61
CA TYR A 197 16.44 -7.24 -15.01
C TYR A 197 17.79 -7.80 -14.55
N VAL A 198 18.83 -7.67 -15.37
CA VAL A 198 20.19 -8.07 -14.98
C VAL A 198 20.65 -7.26 -13.76
N HIS A 199 20.38 -5.96 -13.75
CA HIS A 199 20.66 -5.11 -12.60
C HIS A 199 20.01 -5.67 -11.33
N TRP A 200 18.70 -5.95 -11.36
CA TRP A 200 18.02 -6.58 -10.24
C TRP A 200 18.72 -7.87 -9.78
N THR A 201 19.12 -8.76 -10.69
CA THR A 201 19.77 -10.03 -10.29
C THR A 201 21.12 -9.83 -9.61
N GLN A 202 21.86 -8.78 -9.96
CA GLN A 202 23.20 -8.50 -9.42
C GLN A 202 23.19 -7.86 -8.03
N ILE A 203 22.11 -7.15 -7.67
CA ILE A 203 22.00 -6.48 -6.37
C ILE A 203 22.08 -7.52 -5.22
N PRO A 204 22.95 -7.34 -4.22
CA PRO A 204 22.98 -8.20 -3.04
C PRO A 204 21.64 -8.25 -2.30
N SER A 205 21.26 -9.41 -1.76
CA SER A 205 19.96 -9.59 -1.09
C SER A 205 19.73 -8.65 0.10
N SER A 206 20.80 -8.22 0.77
CA SER A 206 20.76 -7.24 1.88
C SER A 206 20.24 -5.87 1.47
N PHE A 207 20.31 -5.53 0.18
CA PHE A 207 19.80 -4.27 -0.36
C PHE A 207 18.41 -4.42 -1.01
N LYS A 208 17.89 -5.66 -1.12
CA LYS A 208 16.61 -5.97 -1.77
C LYS A 208 15.47 -6.07 -0.78
N HIS A 209 14.32 -5.59 -1.22
CA HIS A 209 13.02 -5.73 -0.58
C HIS A 209 12.05 -6.36 -1.57
N ALA A 210 12.27 -7.65 -1.87
CA ALA A 210 11.48 -8.41 -2.84
C ALA A 210 9.99 -8.43 -2.46
N GLY A 211 9.12 -8.25 -3.45
CA GLY A 211 7.65 -8.21 -3.29
C GLY A 211 7.09 -6.98 -2.57
N SER A 212 7.92 -6.19 -1.87
CA SER A 212 7.46 -4.99 -1.17
C SER A 212 7.10 -3.88 -2.14
N SER A 213 5.90 -3.34 -2.05
CA SER A 213 5.47 -2.11 -2.76
C SER A 213 5.71 -0.83 -1.95
N SER A 214 6.15 -0.95 -0.70
CA SER A 214 6.49 0.19 0.18
C SER A 214 7.88 0.74 -0.15
N VAL A 215 7.99 1.45 -1.27
CA VAL A 215 9.27 2.00 -1.76
C VAL A 215 9.52 3.40 -1.18
N PRO A 216 10.62 3.63 -0.43
CA PRO A 216 10.96 4.97 0.05
C PRO A 216 11.31 5.91 -1.11
N ALA A 217 11.22 7.21 -0.88
CA ALA A 217 11.77 8.19 -1.82
C ALA A 217 13.27 7.92 -2.06
N GLY A 218 13.67 7.81 -3.32
CA GLY A 218 15.00 7.43 -3.77
C GLY A 218 15.18 5.92 -4.03
N GLY A 219 14.33 5.06 -3.46
CA GLY A 219 14.40 3.62 -3.74
C GLY A 219 14.12 3.29 -5.21
N LEU A 220 14.76 2.24 -5.71
CA LEU A 220 14.64 1.79 -7.09
C LEU A 220 13.65 0.62 -7.17
N ALA A 221 12.57 0.77 -7.94
CA ALA A 221 11.54 -0.25 -8.12
C ALA A 221 11.78 -1.02 -9.42
N PHE A 222 11.84 -2.34 -9.33
CA PHE A 222 12.23 -3.22 -10.44
C PHE A 222 11.08 -4.11 -10.92
N PHE A 223 11.08 -4.37 -12.21
CA PHE A 223 10.13 -5.26 -12.89
C PHE A 223 10.87 -6.27 -13.76
N SER A 224 10.23 -7.42 -13.97
CA SER A 224 10.68 -8.48 -14.87
C SER A 224 10.02 -8.39 -16.25
N GLY A 225 10.29 -9.37 -17.11
CA GLY A 225 9.75 -9.46 -18.47
C GLY A 225 10.65 -8.80 -19.51
N GLY A 226 11.19 -9.59 -20.44
CA GLY A 226 12.20 -9.14 -21.41
C GLY A 226 13.43 -8.57 -20.69
N SER A 227 13.87 -7.37 -21.07
CA SER A 227 14.95 -6.62 -20.40
C SER A 227 14.61 -6.11 -18.98
N GLY A 228 13.40 -6.38 -18.47
CA GLY A 228 12.90 -5.81 -17.22
C GLY A 228 12.54 -4.34 -17.36
N HIS A 229 12.42 -3.65 -16.22
CA HIS A 229 12.26 -2.20 -16.11
C HIS A 229 12.69 -1.72 -14.72
N VAL A 230 13.15 -0.48 -14.61
CA VAL A 230 13.44 0.15 -13.32
C VAL A 230 12.95 1.59 -13.30
N MET A 231 12.47 2.04 -12.15
CA MET A 231 12.03 3.41 -11.92
C MET A 231 12.47 3.92 -10.55
N ILE A 232 12.60 5.24 -10.40
CA ILE A 232 13.00 5.87 -9.13
C ILE A 232 11.78 6.39 -8.38
N SER A 233 11.64 6.02 -7.10
CA SER A 233 10.56 6.50 -6.25
C SER A 233 10.77 7.96 -5.85
N ILE A 234 9.72 8.77 -5.91
CA ILE A 234 9.69 10.13 -5.36
C ILE A 234 8.94 10.19 -4.02
N GLY A 235 8.59 9.04 -3.45
CA GLY A 235 7.82 8.90 -2.22
C GLY A 235 6.31 8.83 -2.45
N GLY A 236 5.56 8.39 -1.43
CA GLY A 236 4.10 8.35 -1.47
C GLY A 236 3.51 7.39 -2.52
N GLY A 237 4.26 6.37 -2.94
CA GLY A 237 3.83 5.41 -3.98
C GLY A 237 3.93 5.95 -5.42
N LYS A 238 4.59 7.09 -5.61
CA LYS A 238 4.82 7.72 -6.92
C LYS A 238 6.27 7.55 -7.36
N PHE A 239 6.47 7.48 -8.67
CA PHE A 239 7.77 7.23 -9.30
C PHE A 239 7.95 8.14 -10.51
N ILE A 240 9.20 8.41 -10.90
CA ILE A 240 9.50 8.91 -12.24
C ILE A 240 10.06 7.75 -13.06
N SER A 241 9.50 7.56 -14.26
CA SER A 241 9.84 6.47 -15.17
C SER A 241 9.88 6.99 -16.60
N ASN A 242 10.75 6.40 -17.42
CA ASN A 242 10.73 6.68 -18.85
C ASN A 242 9.68 5.84 -19.59
N ASP A 243 9.37 6.25 -20.82
CA ASP A 243 8.60 5.55 -21.85
C ASP A 243 7.11 5.27 -21.56
N ILE A 244 6.66 5.30 -20.31
CA ILE A 244 5.30 4.89 -19.90
C ILE A 244 4.20 5.75 -20.51
N HIS A 245 4.48 7.02 -20.79
CA HIS A 245 3.54 7.96 -21.42
C HIS A 245 3.95 8.33 -22.86
N GLY A 246 4.79 7.52 -23.50
CA GLY A 246 5.27 7.71 -24.86
C GLY A 246 6.79 7.54 -24.97
N ASN A 247 7.27 7.10 -26.14
CA ASN A 247 8.69 6.86 -26.36
C ASN A 247 9.55 8.07 -25.97
N GLY A 248 10.54 7.86 -25.11
CA GLY A 248 11.46 8.89 -24.65
C GLY A 248 10.88 9.87 -23.62
N SER A 249 9.63 9.69 -23.17
CA SER A 249 9.09 10.45 -22.04
C SER A 249 9.83 10.07 -20.76
N TYR A 250 9.78 10.92 -19.74
CA TYR A 250 10.23 10.68 -18.37
C TYR A 250 9.26 11.37 -17.41
N THR A 251 8.25 10.64 -16.94
CA THR A 251 7.04 11.20 -16.32
C THR A 251 6.69 10.49 -15.01
N GLU A 252 5.83 11.13 -14.21
CA GLU A 252 5.31 10.54 -12.99
C GLU A 252 4.42 9.33 -13.31
N THR A 253 4.59 8.23 -12.58
CA THR A 253 3.82 6.99 -12.74
C THR A 253 3.69 6.24 -11.40
N THR A 254 3.07 5.05 -11.45
CA THR A 254 2.91 4.13 -10.33
C THR A 254 3.32 2.70 -10.72
N ILE A 255 3.58 1.84 -9.73
CA ILE A 255 3.78 0.40 -9.96
C ILE A 255 2.58 -0.18 -10.73
N SER A 256 1.37 0.19 -10.32
CA SER A 256 0.12 -0.29 -10.93
C SER A 256 0.06 0.03 -12.42
N GLU A 257 0.39 1.26 -12.79
CA GLU A 257 0.35 1.71 -14.18
C GLU A 257 1.35 0.97 -15.08
N ILE A 258 2.57 0.73 -14.60
CA ILE A 258 3.56 -0.09 -15.32
C ILE A 258 3.03 -1.52 -15.53
N THR A 259 2.47 -2.12 -14.46
CA THR A 259 1.94 -3.49 -14.54
C THR A 259 0.74 -3.61 -15.47
N SER A 260 -0.18 -2.63 -15.47
CA SER A 260 -1.39 -2.68 -16.30
C SER A 260 -1.13 -2.31 -17.76
N THR A 261 -0.20 -1.39 -18.02
CA THR A 261 0.07 -0.88 -19.37
C THR A 261 0.99 -1.81 -20.14
N TRP A 262 2.02 -2.35 -19.48
CA TRP A 262 3.05 -3.17 -20.13
C TRP A 262 3.01 -4.65 -19.75
N GLY A 263 2.20 -5.05 -18.78
CA GLY A 263 2.14 -6.43 -18.30
C GLY A 263 3.42 -6.91 -17.61
N LYS A 264 4.35 -6.00 -17.26
CA LYS A 264 5.63 -6.36 -16.64
C LYS A 264 5.43 -6.71 -15.17
N PRO A 265 5.78 -7.94 -14.71
CA PRO A 265 5.59 -8.32 -13.32
C PRO A 265 6.54 -7.57 -12.38
N TYR A 266 6.00 -6.97 -11.31
CA TYR A 266 6.78 -6.28 -10.28
C TYR A 266 7.60 -7.26 -9.43
N LEU A 267 8.88 -6.95 -9.23
CA LEU A 267 9.81 -7.80 -8.46
C LEU A 267 9.96 -7.35 -7.01
N GLY A 268 9.85 -6.05 -6.75
CA GLY A 268 10.20 -5.43 -5.48
C GLY A 268 11.05 -4.19 -5.71
N TRP A 269 11.62 -3.67 -4.63
CA TRP A 269 12.52 -2.52 -4.70
C TRP A 269 13.87 -2.81 -4.06
N ALA A 270 14.86 -1.98 -4.34
CA ALA A 270 16.17 -2.05 -3.71
C ALA A 270 16.71 -0.67 -3.35
N GLN A 271 17.63 -0.65 -2.38
CA GLN A 271 18.52 0.48 -2.17
C GLN A 271 19.29 0.79 -3.48
N PRO A 272 19.73 2.04 -3.70
CA PRO A 272 20.46 2.42 -4.90
C PRO A 272 21.82 1.74 -4.91
N TRP A 273 21.89 0.56 -5.51
CA TRP A 273 23.11 -0.18 -5.76
C TRP A 273 23.29 -0.18 -7.27
N PHE A 274 24.52 -0.05 -7.77
CA PHE A 274 24.80 -0.07 -9.20
C PHE A 274 26.04 -0.93 -9.46
N LYS A 275 26.08 -1.67 -10.57
CA LYS A 275 27.23 -2.52 -10.89
C LYS A 275 28.49 -1.72 -11.24
N VAL A 276 28.37 -0.47 -11.68
CA VAL A 276 29.50 0.36 -12.12
C VAL A 276 30.58 0.57 -11.05
N ASN A 277 30.26 0.40 -9.77
CA ASN A 277 31.20 0.55 -8.65
C ASN A 277 31.37 -0.74 -7.80
N HIS A 278 31.02 -1.91 -8.34
CA HIS A 278 31.20 -3.26 -7.72
C HIS A 278 31.59 -4.32 -8.75
#